data_AF-A0A5C7JB60-F1
#
_entry.id   AF-A0A5C7JB60-F1
#
_cell.length_a   1.000
_cell.length_b   1.000
_cell.length_c   1.000
_cell.angle_alpha   90.00
_cell.angle_beta   90.00
_cell.angle_gamma   90.00
#
_symmetry.space_group_name_H-M   'P 1'
#
loop_
_entity.id
_entity.type
_entity.pdbx_description
1 polymer ?
#
loop_
_entity_poly.entity_id
_entity_poly.type
_entity_poly.pdbx_seq_one_letter_code
_entity_poly.pdbx_strand_id
1 'polypeptide(L)' 'MNVDLPPRRLRPLPCAIGDQHTVDTARELVSLYHALRRAPGVPAHELDAAREAAARWCRRAGIRFDPDEEASDENLPR' A
#
# COMPACT_ATOMS: atom_id res chain seq x y z
N MET A 1 -34.10 -39.09 8.96
CA MET A 1 -33.31 -38.24 9.86
C MET A 1 -32.90 -37.01 9.07
N ASN A 2 -33.60 -35.89 9.24
CA ASN A 2 -33.25 -34.64 8.56
C ASN A 2 -32.16 -33.95 9.37
N VAL A 3 -30.99 -33.77 8.76
CA VAL A 3 -29.87 -33.01 9.34
C VAL A 3 -30.07 -31.55 8.94
N ASP A 4 -30.68 -30.79 9.85
CA ASP A 4 -30.84 -29.34 9.73
C ASP A 4 -29.47 -28.68 10.05
N LEU A 5 -28.72 -28.34 9.00
CA LEU A 5 -27.46 -27.59 9.13
C LEU A 5 -27.80 -26.09 9.26
N PRO A 6 -27.39 -25.42 10.35
CA PRO A 6 -27.67 -23.99 10.50
C PRO A 6 -26.95 -23.19 9.40
N PRO A 7 -27.56 -22.08 8.92
CA PRO A 7 -26.96 -21.25 7.90
C PRO A 7 -25.64 -20.71 8.42
N ARG A 8 -24.55 -21.08 7.72
CA ARG A 8 -23.20 -20.55 7.97
C ARG A 8 -23.26 -19.03 7.85
N ARG A 9 -23.35 -18.35 9.00
CA ARG A 9 -23.12 -16.92 9.10
C ARG A 9 -21.69 -16.67 8.63
N LEU A 10 -21.56 -16.18 7.40
CA LEU A 10 -20.34 -15.56 6.89
C LEU A 10 -20.03 -14.42 7.86
N ARG A 11 -19.12 -14.66 8.82
CA ARG A 11 -18.58 -13.59 9.64
C ARG A 11 -17.88 -12.63 8.68
N PRO A 12 -18.16 -11.31 8.71
CA PRO A 12 -17.34 -10.38 7.95
C PRO A 12 -15.89 -10.57 8.41
N LEU A 13 -15.01 -10.87 7.45
CA LEU A 13 -13.58 -10.86 7.70
C LEU A 13 -13.22 -9.49 8.31
N PRO A 14 -12.33 -9.45 9.31
CA PRO A 14 -12.02 -8.20 9.99
C PRO A 14 -11.41 -7.23 8.97
N CYS A 15 -12.15 -6.16 8.64
CA CYS A 15 -11.70 -5.11 7.73
C CYS A 15 -10.30 -4.58 8.11
N ALA A 16 -9.96 -4.62 9.41
CA ALA A 16 -8.67 -4.22 9.96
C ALA A 16 -7.45 -4.96 9.37
N ILE A 17 -7.57 -6.24 8.97
CA ILE A 17 -6.43 -6.98 8.36
C ILE A 17 -6.21 -6.49 6.92
N GLY A 18 -7.30 -6.19 6.20
CA GLY A 18 -7.24 -5.60 4.87
C GLY A 18 -6.65 -4.20 4.89
N ASP A 19 -7.02 -3.39 5.90
CA ASP A 19 -6.52 -2.03 6.05
C ASP A 19 -5.02 -2.00 6.35
N GLN A 20 -4.53 -2.86 7.24
CA GLN A 20 -3.10 -2.92 7.57
C GLN A 20 -2.25 -3.37 6.37
N HIS A 21 -2.68 -4.43 5.67
CA HIS A 21 -2.01 -4.88 4.44
C HIS A 21 -1.97 -3.77 3.38
N THR A 22 -3.02 -2.96 3.29
CA THR A 22 -3.10 -1.86 2.32
C THR A 22 -2.12 -0.73 2.67
N VAL A 23 -1.98 -0.39 3.95
CA VAL A 23 -0.98 0.58 4.43
C VAL A 23 0.45 0.08 4.20
N ASP A 24 0.72 -1.20 4.48
CA ASP A 24 2.06 -1.77 4.27
C ASP A 24 2.43 -1.78 2.78
N THR A 25 1.49 -2.16 1.92
CA THR A 25 1.69 -2.09 0.46
C THR A 25 1.95 -0.66 -0.01
N ALA A 26 1.26 0.35 0.55
CA ALA A 26 1.52 1.75 0.21
C ALA A 26 2.95 2.19 0.58
N ARG A 27 3.46 1.76 1.73
CA ARG A 27 4.85 2.01 2.16
C ARG A 27 5.88 1.33 1.27
N GLU A 28 5.60 0.10 0.84
CA GLU A 28 6.47 -0.63 -0.10
C GLU A 28 6.52 0.08 -1.46
N LEU A 29 5.39 0.58 -1.96
CA LEU A 29 5.33 1.34 -3.22
C LEU A 29 6.17 2.63 -3.15
N VAL A 30 6.10 3.37 -2.03
CA VAL A 30 6.94 4.56 -1.81
C VAL A 30 8.43 4.16 -1.78
N SER A 31 8.77 3.10 -1.05
CA SER A 31 10.15 2.60 -0.96
C SER A 31 10.71 2.18 -2.33
N LEU A 32 9.89 1.48 -3.13
CA LEU A 32 10.25 1.05 -4.48
C LEU A 32 10.43 2.24 -5.42
N TYR A 33 9.56 3.25 -5.35
CA TYR A 33 9.72 4.49 -6.11
C TYR A 33 11.04 5.21 -5.77
N HIS A 34 11.40 5.31 -4.49
CA HIS A 34 12.69 5.88 -4.09
C HIS A 34 13.89 5.06 -4.55
N ALA A 35 13.79 3.73 -4.51
CA ALA A 35 14.84 2.85 -5.02
C ALA A 35 15.06 3.08 -6.52
N LEU A 36 13.97 3.17 -7.31
CA LEU A 36 14.04 3.52 -8.73
C LEU A 36 14.63 4.91 -8.96
N ARG A 37 14.22 5.92 -8.16
CA ARG A 37 14.74 7.29 -8.26
C ARG A 37 16.24 7.38 -7.98
N ARG A 38 16.77 6.51 -7.12
CA ARG A 38 18.20 6.43 -6.77
C ARG A 38 19.01 5.53 -7.71
N ALA A 39 18.35 4.68 -8.50
CA ALA A 39 19.01 3.75 -9.40
C ALA A 39 19.61 4.50 -10.61
N PRO A 40 20.90 4.29 -10.93
CA PRO A 40 21.50 4.91 -12.09
C PRO A 40 20.91 4.31 -13.37
N GLY A 41 20.54 5.18 -14.33
CA GLY A 41 20.07 4.77 -15.65
C GLY A 41 18.56 4.58 -15.78
N VAL A 42 17.76 4.87 -14.75
CA VAL A 42 16.30 4.92 -14.90
C VAL A 42 15.90 6.24 -15.59
N PRO A 43 15.23 6.19 -16.76
CA PRO A 43 14.81 7.40 -17.45
C PRO A 43 13.62 8.06 -16.75
N ALA A 44 13.50 9.38 -16.88
CA ALA A 44 12.48 10.18 -16.19
C ALA A 44 11.04 9.69 -16.48
N HIS A 45 10.75 9.25 -17.71
CA HIS A 45 9.42 8.76 -18.06
C HIS A 45 9.05 7.45 -17.36
N GLU A 46 10.02 6.59 -17.01
CA GLU A 46 9.77 5.38 -16.22
C GLU A 46 9.50 5.73 -14.76
N LEU A 47 10.19 6.75 -14.21
CA LEU A 47 9.90 7.27 -12.87
C LEU A 47 8.51 7.88 -12.80
N ASP A 48 8.10 8.64 -13.82
CA ASP A 48 6.74 9.20 -13.91
C ASP A 48 5.68 8.10 -14.01
N ALA A 49 5.92 7.07 -14.82
CA ALA A 49 5.04 5.92 -14.93
C ALA A 49 4.92 5.15 -13.60
N ALA A 50 6.03 4.95 -12.90
CA ALA A 50 6.04 4.30 -11.58
C ALA A 50 5.27 5.13 -10.53
N ARG A 51 5.50 6.46 -10.52
CA ARG A 51 4.76 7.39 -9.66
C ARG A 51 3.26 7.33 -9.92
N GLU A 52 2.85 7.37 -11.19
CA GLU A 52 1.43 7.34 -11.57
C GLU A 52 0.79 5.99 -11.22
N ALA A 53 1.49 4.88 -11.47
CA ALA A 53 1.01 3.54 -11.14
C ALA A 53 0.79 3.39 -9.62
N ALA A 54 1.75 3.82 -8.80
CA ALA A 54 1.65 3.79 -7.35
C ALA A 54 0.52 4.69 -6.83
N ALA A 55 0.40 5.92 -7.36
CA ALA A 55 -0.68 6.85 -7.02
C ALA A 55 -2.07 6.28 -7.37
N ARG A 56 -2.19 5.64 -8.53
CA ARG A 56 -3.44 5.00 -8.99
C ARG A 56 -3.82 3.81 -8.13
N TRP A 57 -2.84 3.05 -7.64
CA TRP A 57 -3.09 1.96 -6.70
C TRP A 57 -3.56 2.52 -5.35
N CYS A 58 -2.82 3.47 -4.76
CA CYS A 58 -3.17 4.06 -3.46
C CYS A 58 -4.56 4.71 -3.47
N ARG A 59 -4.91 5.43 -4.55
CA ARG A 59 -6.25 6.01 -4.72
C ARG A 59 -7.35 4.95 -4.72
N ARG A 60 -7.13 3.79 -5.34
CA ARG A 60 -8.09 2.66 -5.32
C ARG A 60 -8.21 2.03 -3.94
N ALA A 61 -7.11 2.04 -3.21
CA ALA A 61 -7.02 1.63 -1.81
C ALA A 61 -7.60 2.66 -0.81
N GLY A 62 -7.96 3.88 -1.26
CA GLY A 62 -8.43 4.95 -0.38
C GLY A 62 -7.31 5.64 0.42
N ILE A 63 -6.04 5.46 0.03
CA ILE A 63 -4.86 6.01 0.69
C ILE A 63 -4.21 7.08 -0.19
N ARG A 64 -3.62 8.10 0.43
CA ARG A 64 -2.81 9.11 -0.27
C ARG A 64 -1.43 8.51 -0.58
N PHE A 65 -1.04 8.53 -1.85
CA PHE A 65 0.36 8.29 -2.22
C PHE A 65 1.14 9.59 -2.09
N ASP A 66 2.11 9.61 -1.19
CA ASP A 66 3.01 10.74 -1.03
C ASP A 66 4.46 10.24 -0.95
N PRO A 67 5.21 10.27 -2.07
CA PRO A 67 6.61 9.86 -2.08
C PRO A 67 7.56 11.00 -1.67
N ASP A 68 7.05 12.23 -1.47
CA ASP A 68 7.84 13.39 -1.07
C ASP A 68 7.57 13.82 0.38
N GLU A 69 6.49 13.31 0.99
CA GLU A 69 6.35 13.17 2.43
C GLU A 69 7.46 12.23 2.90
N GLU A 70 8.65 12.80 3.10
CA GLU A 70 9.78 12.12 3.70
C GLU A 70 9.25 11.33 4.88
N ALA A 71 9.65 10.06 4.94
CA ALA A 71 9.61 9.27 6.15
C ALA A 71 10.26 10.13 7.26
N SER A 72 9.43 10.94 7.92
CA SER A 72 9.78 11.75 9.07
C SER A 72 9.84 10.80 10.25
N ASP A 73 10.70 9.80 10.13
CA ASP A 73 11.34 9.11 11.23
C ASP A 73 12.54 9.97 11.67
N GLU A 74 12.32 11.29 11.79
CA GLU A 74 13.12 12.15 12.66
C GLU A 74 12.56 12.05 14.09
N ASN A 75 12.44 10.82 14.58
CA ASN A 75 12.33 10.56 16.01
C ASN A 75 13.45 9.60 16.41
N LEU A 76 14.68 10.03 16.12
CA LEU A 76 15.88 9.44 16.70
C LEU A 76 16.03 10.04 18.11
N PRO A 77 15.73 9.32 19.21
CA PRO A 77 16.11 9.80 20.52
C PRO A 77 17.64 9.83 20.60
N ARG A 78 18.21 11.00 20.90
CA ARG A 78 19.60 11.12 21.37
C ARG A 78 19.71 10.65 22.82
#